data_AF-A0A8J6KW32-F1
#
_entry.id   AF-A0A8J6KW32-F1
#
_cell.length_a   1.000
_cell.length_b   1.000
_cell.length_c   1.000
_cell.angle_alpha   90.00
_cell.angle_beta   90.00
_cell.angle_gamma   90.00
#
_symmetry.space_group_name_H-M   'P 1'
#
loop_
_entity.id
_entity.type
_entity.pdbx_description
1 polymer ?
#
loop_
_entity_poly.entity_id
_entity_poly.type
_entity_poly.pdbx_seq_one_letter_code
_entity_poly.pdbx_strand_id
1 'polypeptide(L)'
;MARLLDRKLQKVMVTSRRQAQAAVKLQSWVRMWLVRKRYLHLLNTVQKLQDSRNPYVCKGLKMIQGSYELIGNKLKLQVDIFLESQICRISDCIPFPIKN
;
A
#
# COMPACT_ATOMS: atom_id res chain seq x y z
N MET A 1 4.13 -17.72 -67.31
CA MET A 1 3.08 -17.62 -66.27
C MET A 1 3.63 -17.85 -64.85
N ALA A 2 4.29 -18.97 -64.55
CA ALA A 2 4.79 -19.30 -63.20
C ALA A 2 5.67 -18.22 -62.53
N ARG A 3 6.69 -17.68 -63.23
CA ARG A 3 7.59 -16.65 -62.68
C ARG A 3 6.91 -15.34 -62.25
N LEU A 4 5.77 -14.99 -62.86
CA LEU A 4 5.01 -13.80 -62.49
C LEU A 4 4.24 -14.01 -61.17
N LEU A 5 3.71 -15.23 -60.96
CA LEU A 5 3.04 -15.61 -59.73
C LEU A 5 4.01 -15.63 -58.55
N ASP A 6 5.20 -16.22 -58.72
CA ASP A 6 6.24 -16.26 -57.68
C ASP A 6 6.65 -14.86 -57.23
N ARG A 7 6.83 -13.92 -58.17
CA ARG A 7 7.15 -12.52 -57.85
C ARG A 7 6.03 -11.82 -57.10
N LYS A 8 4.77 -12.11 -57.41
CA LYS A 8 3.61 -11.55 -56.68
C LYS A 8 3.56 -12.11 -55.25
N LEU A 9 3.74 -13.42 -55.08
CA LEU A 9 3.77 -14.08 -53.78
C LEU A 9 4.90 -13.53 -52.91
N GLN A 10 6.11 -13.37 -53.47
CA GLN A 10 7.23 -12.76 -52.75
C GLN A 10 6.91 -11.33 -52.28
N LYS A 11 6.31 -10.50 -53.14
CA LYS A 11 5.90 -9.14 -52.75
C LYS A 11 4.90 -9.16 -51.59
N VAL A 12 3.88 -10.01 -51.66
CA VAL A 12 2.87 -10.16 -50.60
C VAL A 12 3.53 -10.61 -49.29
N MET A 13 4.41 -11.62 -49.34
CA MET A 13 5.13 -12.10 -48.16
C MET A 13 5.98 -10.99 -47.51
N VAL A 14 6.70 -10.19 -48.31
CA VAL A 14 7.49 -9.07 -47.77
C VAL A 14 6.60 -7.99 -47.16
N THR A 15 5.47 -7.65 -47.79
CA THR A 15 4.55 -6.64 -47.25
C THR A 15 3.89 -7.12 -45.97
N SER A 16 3.41 -8.36 -45.91
CA SER A 16 2.81 -8.93 -44.70
C SER A 16 3.83 -9.03 -43.56
N ARG A 17 5.09 -9.38 -43.86
CA ARG A 17 6.17 -9.38 -42.86
C ARG A 17 6.42 -7.99 -42.29
N ARG A 18 6.44 -6.94 -43.13
CA ARG A 18 6.61 -5.55 -42.69
C ARG A 18 5.43 -5.08 -41.83
N GLN A 19 4.20 -5.42 -42.24
CA GLN A 19 2.99 -5.11 -41.47
C GLN A 19 3.00 -5.80 -40.10
N ALA A 20 3.36 -7.09 -40.05
CA ALA A 20 3.48 -7.81 -38.79
C ALA A 20 4.53 -7.18 -37.86
N GLN A 21 5.69 -6.78 -38.39
CA GLN A 21 6.72 -6.09 -37.60
C GLN A 21 6.24 -4.74 -37.06
N ALA A 22 5.52 -3.96 -37.87
CA ALA A 22 4.93 -2.69 -37.43
C ALA A 22 3.86 -2.93 -36.36
N ALA A 23 3.00 -3.94 -36.54
CA ALA A 23 1.97 -4.31 -35.57
C ALA A 23 2.58 -4.72 -34.22
N VAL A 24 3.64 -5.53 -34.22
CA VAL A 24 4.34 -5.93 -32.98
C VAL A 24 4.92 -4.72 -32.25
N LYS A 25 5.53 -3.76 -32.96
CA LYS A 25 6.02 -2.51 -32.37
C LYS A 25 4.89 -1.72 -31.73
N LEU A 26 3.79 -1.52 -32.46
CA LEU A 26 2.62 -0.78 -31.95
C LEU A 26 1.99 -1.49 -30.74
N GLN A 27 1.82 -2.81 -30.82
CA GLN A 27 1.33 -3.63 -29.70
C GLN A 27 2.23 -3.51 -28.46
N SER A 28 3.55 -3.46 -28.65
CA SER A 28 4.50 -3.31 -27.55
C SER A 28 4.33 -1.96 -26.84
N TRP A 29 4.13 -0.87 -27.60
CA TRP A 29 3.88 0.45 -27.05
C TRP A 29 2.55 0.53 -26.30
N VAL A 30 1.49 -0.03 -26.88
CA VAL A 30 0.17 -0.07 -26.24
C VAL A 30 0.23 -0.89 -24.94
N ARG A 31 0.87 -2.06 -24.96
CA ARG A 31 1.05 -2.89 -23.75
C ARG A 31 1.81 -2.13 -22.66
N MET A 32 2.91 -1.47 -23.03
CA MET A 32 3.71 -0.67 -22.08
C MET A 32 2.91 0.50 -21.50
N TRP A 33 2.16 1.20 -22.34
CA TRP A 33 1.31 2.31 -21.92
C TRP A 33 0.24 1.88 -20.92
N LEU A 34 -0.47 0.78 -21.20
CA LEU A 34 -1.51 0.26 -20.31
C LEU A 34 -0.97 -0.20 -18.96
N VAL A 35 0.23 -0.77 -18.92
CA VAL A 35 0.90 -1.13 -17.66
C VAL A 35 1.26 0.13 -16.88
N ARG A 36 1.86 1.13 -17.53
CA ARG A 36 2.23 2.40 -16.88
C ARG A 36 1.02 3.14 -16.33
N LYS A 37 -0.09 3.19 -17.08
CA LYS A 37 -1.35 3.80 -16.63
C LYS A 37 -1.89 3.10 -15.37
N ARG A 38 -1.90 1.76 -15.36
CA ARG A 38 -2.33 0.99 -14.19
C ARG A 38 -1.42 1.19 -12.98
N TYR A 39 -0.11 1.17 -13.19
CA TYR A 39 0.87 1.43 -12.13
C TYR A 39 0.67 2.82 -11.51
N LEU A 40 0.55 3.86 -12.33
CA LEU A 40 0.34 5.23 -11.83
C LEU A 40 -1.01 5.39 -11.13
N HIS A 41 -2.06 4.74 -11.64
CA HIS A 41 -3.36 4.74 -10.98
C HIS A 41 -3.28 4.07 -9.60
N LEU A 42 -2.68 2.88 -9.52
CA LEU A 42 -2.49 2.16 -8.27
C LEU A 42 -1.65 2.98 -7.29
N LEU A 43 -0.52 3.53 -7.74
CA LEU A 43 0.35 4.36 -6.92
C LEU A 43 -0.40 5.57 -6.34
N ASN A 44 -1.15 6.29 -7.18
CA ASN A 44 -1.96 7.43 -6.72
C ASN A 44 -3.05 7.01 -5.73
N THR A 45 -3.68 5.84 -5.92
CA THR A 45 -4.68 5.33 -4.96
C THR A 45 -4.03 4.94 -3.62
N VAL A 46 -2.87 4.28 -3.66
CA VAL A 46 -2.13 3.88 -2.46
C VAL A 46 -1.60 5.09 -1.72
N GLN A 47 -1.05 6.08 -2.41
CA GLN A 47 -0.57 7.31 -1.81
C GLN A 47 -1.72 8.06 -1.12
N LYS A 48 -2.85 8.25 -1.80
CA LYS A 48 -4.04 8.84 -1.18
C LYS A 48 -4.53 8.04 0.03
N LEU A 49 -4.50 6.71 -0.03
CA LEU A 49 -4.90 5.87 1.09
C LEU A 49 -3.92 6.01 2.27
N GLN A 50 -2.61 6.06 2.02
CA GLN A 50 -1.58 6.29 3.03
C GLN A 50 -1.68 7.69 3.63
N ASP A 51 -1.88 8.72 2.82
CA ASP A 51 -2.09 10.09 3.26
C ASP A 51 -3.40 10.21 4.08
N SER A 52 -4.44 9.46 3.69
CA SER A 52 -5.70 9.36 4.41
C SER A 52 -5.62 8.49 5.67
N ARG A 53 -4.51 7.76 5.90
CA ARG A 53 -4.28 6.97 7.11
C ARG A 53 -4.06 7.92 8.28
N ASN A 54 -5.20 8.39 8.74
CA ASN A 54 -5.52 9.16 9.93
C ASN A 54 -4.36 9.86 10.65
N PRO A 55 -3.98 11.08 10.21
CA PRO A 55 -3.16 11.94 11.04
C PRO A 55 -3.83 12.28 12.38
N TYR A 56 -5.16 12.19 12.55
CA TYR A 56 -5.82 12.46 13.83
C TYR A 56 -5.65 11.35 14.87
N VAL A 57 -5.50 10.08 14.46
CA VAL A 57 -5.18 8.97 15.39
C VAL A 57 -3.74 9.06 15.89
N CYS A 58 -2.80 9.57 15.07
CA CYS A 58 -1.41 9.78 15.47
C CYS A 58 -1.13 11.16 16.11
N LYS A 59 -1.92 12.21 15.79
CA LYS A 59 -1.80 13.53 16.44
C LYS A 59 -2.32 13.52 17.87
N GLY A 60 -3.26 12.62 18.17
CA GLY A 60 -3.91 12.55 19.48
C GLY A 60 -3.15 11.75 20.53
N LEU A 61 -2.11 10.98 20.22
CA LEU A 61 -1.41 10.14 21.22
C LEU A 61 0.07 10.51 21.27
N LYS A 62 0.46 11.30 22.27
CA LYS A 62 1.84 11.75 22.47
C LYS A 62 2.67 10.75 23.27
N MET A 63 2.09 10.17 24.31
CA MET A 63 2.81 9.31 25.25
C MET A 63 1.82 8.47 26.07
N ILE A 64 2.22 7.24 26.40
CA ILE A 64 1.52 6.40 27.37
C ILE A 64 2.50 6.18 28.51
N GLN A 65 2.15 6.60 29.73
CA GLN A 65 2.95 6.38 30.92
C GLN A 65 2.18 5.50 31.90
N GLY A 66 2.80 4.40 32.32
CA GLY A 66 2.25 3.51 33.35
C GLY A 66 3.01 3.69 34.66
N SER A 67 2.28 3.76 35.78
CA SER A 67 2.82 3.58 37.12
C SER A 67 2.06 2.47 37.85
N TYR A 68 2.75 1.80 38.76
CA TYR A 68 2.14 0.80 39.62
C TYR A 68 2.64 0.96 41.05
N GLU A 69 1.74 0.71 42.00
CA GLU A 69 2.05 0.74 43.42
C GLU A 69 1.53 -0.53 44.09
N LEU A 70 2.38 -1.16 44.90
CA LEU A 70 2.00 -2.30 45.73
C LEU A 70 1.66 -1.77 47.14
N ILE A 71 0.39 -1.87 47.52
CA ILE A 71 -0.09 -1.46 48.84
C ILE A 71 -0.68 -2.69 49.52
N GLY A 72 0.11 -3.32 50.40
CA GLY A 72 -0.26 -4.59 51.03
C GLY A 72 -0.53 -5.66 49.99
N ASN A 73 -1.70 -6.28 50.04
CA ASN A 73 -2.17 -7.31 49.10
C ASN A 73 -2.96 -6.75 47.90
N LYS A 74 -2.73 -5.48 47.53
CA LYS A 74 -3.40 -4.83 46.39
C LYS A 74 -2.35 -4.21 45.47
N LEU A 75 -2.49 -4.48 44.18
CA LEU A 75 -1.74 -3.83 43.11
C LEU A 75 -2.59 -2.70 42.53
N LYS A 76 -2.14 -1.47 42.70
CA LYS A 76 -2.70 -0.31 42.01
C LYS A 76 -1.98 -0.12 40.69
N LEU A 77 -2.74 -0.03 39.61
CA LEU A 77 -2.26 0.30 38.28
C LEU A 77 -2.81 1.66 37.88
N GLN A 78 -1.97 2.52 37.33
CA GLN A 78 -2.39 3.77 36.72
C GLN A 78 -1.72 3.91 35.36
N VAL A 79 -2.52 4.24 34.35
CA VAL A 79 -2.08 4.51 33.00
C VAL A 79 -2.57 5.89 32.60
N ASP A 80 -1.63 6.78 32.32
CA ASP A 80 -1.88 8.12 31.80
C ASP A 80 -1.63 8.10 30.29
N ILE A 81 -2.69 8.37 29.52
CA ILE A 81 -2.65 8.55 28.07
C ILE A 81 -2.61 10.05 27.81
N PHE A 82 -1.48 10.54 27.30
CA PHE A 82 -1.29 11.94 26.97
C PHE A 82 -1.78 12.21 25.54
N LEU A 83 -2.88 12.95 25.43
CA LEU A 83 -3.38 13.49 24.18
C LEU A 83 -2.92 14.95 24.00
N GLU A 84 -2.97 15.46 22.77
CA GLU A 84 -2.39 16.77 22.41
C GLU A 84 -2.83 17.93 23.34
N SER A 85 -4.05 17.87 23.88
CA SER A 85 -4.63 18.89 24.76
C SER A 85 -5.30 18.33 26.03
N GLN A 86 -5.25 17.00 26.24
CA GLN A 86 -5.97 16.33 27.32
C GLN A 86 -5.17 15.15 27.86
N ILE A 87 -5.37 14.81 29.13
CA ILE A 87 -4.81 13.61 29.75
C ILE A 87 -5.97 12.70 30.14
N CYS A 88 -6.00 11.49 29.58
CA CYS A 88 -6.94 10.46 30.00
C CYS A 88 -6.22 9.55 31.01
N ARG A 89 -6.71 9.54 32.25
CA ARG A 89 -6.17 8.73 33.34
C ARG A 89 -7.08 7.54 33.59
N ILE A 90 -6.51 6.35 33.48
CA ILE A 90 -7.16 5.08 33.77
C ILE A 90 -6.48 4.49 35.00
N SER A 91 -7.24 4.19 36.04
CA SER A 91 -6.73 3.55 37.24
C SER A 91 -7.50 2.27 37.55
N ASP A 92 -6.79 1.27 38.02
CA ASP A 92 -7.35 -0.03 38.43
C ASP A 92 -6.69 -0.50 39.74
N CYS A 93 -7.39 -1.34 40.48
CA CYS A 93 -6.97 -1.89 41.77
C CYS A 93 -7.24 -3.39 41.78
N ILE A 94 -6.22 -4.19 41.53
CA ILE A 94 -6.33 -5.64 41.44
C ILE A 94 -5.90 -6.25 42.78
N PRO A 95 -6.69 -7.14 43.40
CA PRO A 95 -6.22 -7.91 44.55
C PRO A 95 -5.01 -8.75 44.12
N PHE A 96 -3.86 -8.50 44.74
CA PHE A 96 -2.62 -9.17 44.43
C PHE A 96 -2.38 -10.27 45.48
N PRO A 97 -2.46 -11.56 45.09
CA PRO A 97 -2.19 -12.64 46.03
C PRO A 97 -0.69 -12.67 46.31
N ILE A 98 -0.27 -12.10 47.44
CA ILE A 98 1.05 -12.37 47.99
C ILE A 98 1.03 -13.83 48.42
N LYS A 99 1.64 -14.71 47.61
CA LYS A 99 2.02 -16.04 48.09
C LYS A 99 3.13 -15.85 49.12
N ASN A 100 2.78 -15.95 50.40
CA ASN A 100 3.74 -16.25 51.46
C ASN A 100 4.28 -17.67 51.28
#